data_AF-A0A136KUN5-F1
#
_entry.id   AF-A0A136KUN5-F1
#
_cell.length_a   1.000
_cell.length_b   1.000
_cell.length_c   1.000
_cell.angle_alpha   90.00
_cell.angle_beta   90.00
_cell.angle_gamma   90.00
#
_symmetry.space_group_name_H-M   'P 1'
#
loop_
_entity.id
_entity.type
_entity.pdbx_description
1 polymer ?
#
loop_
_entity_poly.entity_id
_entity_poly.type
_entity_poly.pdbx_seq_one_letter_code
_entity_poly.pdbx_strand_id
1 'polypeptide(L)'
;MNDARIQATQYIDTLRGYQKIIEYTLYPPYIEKRKFERAHNYPIYFVKYPTDIVPTGGRYEYNQAEKGLLDRDTDYFVIDSLTYDRFYIDSICATTPLECDFFKRLVAGEVENFRLIASFTYELPPFLPKVNVYSVNPDILIFERVR
;
A
#
# COMPACT_ATOMS: atom_id res chain seq x y z
N MET A 1 4.31 11.05 -19.14
CA MET A 1 3.25 11.02 -18.11
C MET A 1 3.90 10.34 -16.93
N ASN A 2 4.40 11.14 -15.99
CA ASN A 2 5.42 10.70 -15.04
C ASN A 2 4.78 10.53 -13.66
N ASP A 3 3.65 9.84 -13.58
CA ASP A 3 3.01 9.57 -12.29
C ASP A 3 2.51 8.13 -12.36
N ALA A 4 3.15 7.27 -11.57
CA ALA A 4 2.85 5.84 -11.53
C ALA A 4 1.37 5.59 -11.23
N ARG A 5 0.71 6.48 -10.49
CA ARG A 5 -0.71 6.39 -10.15
C ARG A 5 -1.62 6.41 -11.37
N ILE A 6 -1.24 7.09 -12.46
CA ILE A 6 -2.10 7.16 -13.65
C ILE A 6 -2.10 5.80 -14.36
N GLN A 7 -0.93 5.19 -14.56
CA GLN A 7 -0.83 3.86 -15.16
C GLN A 7 -1.44 2.79 -14.24
N ALA A 8 -1.20 2.89 -12.94
CA ALA A 8 -1.82 2.00 -11.96
C ALA A 8 -3.36 2.10 -11.96
N THR A 9 -3.92 3.31 -12.11
CA THR A 9 -5.37 3.51 -12.28
C THR A 9 -5.89 2.72 -13.49
N GLN A 10 -5.25 2.89 -14.64
CA GLN A 10 -5.62 2.21 -15.88
C GLN A 10 -5.56 0.68 -15.73
N TYR A 11 -4.56 0.18 -15.02
CA TYR A 11 -4.44 -1.26 -14.75
C TYR A 11 -5.54 -1.76 -13.81
N ILE A 12 -5.83 -1.05 -12.72
CA ILE A 12 -6.91 -1.39 -11.78
C ILE A 12 -8.28 -1.42 -12.49
N ASP A 13 -8.48 -0.55 -13.47
CA ASP A 13 -9.68 -0.54 -14.32
C ASP A 13 -9.84 -1.83 -15.15
N THR A 14 -8.77 -2.61 -15.36
CA THR A 14 -8.84 -3.94 -16.01
C THR A 14 -9.14 -5.08 -15.04
N LEU A 15 -8.91 -4.91 -13.73
CA LEU A 15 -9.12 -5.97 -12.73
C LEU A 15 -10.60 -6.36 -12.61
N ARG A 16 -10.90 -7.59 -12.20
CA ARG A 16 -12.28 -7.97 -11.88
C ARG A 16 -12.62 -7.47 -10.48
N GLY A 17 -13.59 -6.56 -10.35
CA GLY A 17 -13.99 -6.04 -9.03
C GLY A 17 -15.22 -6.69 -8.40
N TYR A 18 -16.09 -7.33 -9.19
CA TYR A 18 -17.32 -7.94 -8.65
C TYR A 18 -16.99 -9.04 -7.64
N GLN A 19 -17.55 -8.94 -6.42
CA GLN A 19 -17.28 -9.82 -5.28
C GLN A 19 -15.81 -9.86 -4.85
N LYS A 20 -15.09 -8.76 -5.10
CA LYS A 20 -13.68 -8.61 -4.74
C LYS A 20 -13.49 -7.42 -3.81
N ILE A 21 -12.54 -7.56 -2.91
CA ILE A 21 -12.17 -6.53 -1.93
C ILE A 21 -10.81 -5.96 -2.29
N ILE A 22 -10.72 -4.64 -2.29
CA ILE A 22 -9.47 -3.92 -2.52
C ILE A 22 -9.13 -3.07 -1.29
N GLU A 23 -7.90 -3.21 -0.80
CA GLU A 23 -7.31 -2.30 0.18
C GLU A 23 -6.12 -1.57 -0.41
N TYR A 24 -5.89 -0.37 0.06
CA TYR A 24 -4.83 0.47 -0.47
C TYR A 24 -4.25 1.42 0.59
N THR A 25 -2.96 1.73 0.46
CA THR A 25 -2.24 2.59 1.42
C THR A 25 -2.52 4.09 1.20
N LEU A 26 -1.72 4.97 1.83
CA LEU A 26 -2.06 6.37 2.06
C LEU A 26 -2.15 7.24 0.78
N TYR A 27 -1.42 6.89 -0.27
CA TYR A 27 -1.33 7.65 -1.52
C TYR A 27 -1.64 6.75 -2.74
N PRO A 28 -2.89 6.23 -2.83
CA PRO A 28 -3.25 5.28 -3.86
C PRO A 28 -3.41 5.94 -5.24
N PRO A 29 -3.42 5.15 -6.32
CA PRO A 29 -4.03 5.57 -7.58
C PRO A 29 -5.52 5.89 -7.43
N TYR A 30 -6.14 6.42 -8.48
CA TYR A 30 -7.59 6.49 -8.53
C TYR A 30 -8.15 5.06 -8.61
N ILE A 31 -9.14 4.78 -7.77
CA ILE A 31 -9.81 3.48 -7.69
C ILE A 31 -11.31 3.76 -7.75
N GLU A 32 -11.97 3.28 -8.81
CA GLU A 32 -13.44 3.34 -8.90
C GLU A 32 -14.07 2.38 -7.89
N LYS A 33 -14.35 2.90 -6.69
CA LYS A 33 -14.77 2.10 -5.53
C LYS A 33 -16.02 1.28 -5.79
N ARG A 34 -16.94 1.74 -6.65
CA ARG A 34 -18.19 1.04 -6.95
C ARG A 34 -17.99 -0.27 -7.73
N LYS A 35 -16.80 -0.47 -8.29
CA LYS A 35 -16.43 -1.70 -9.00
C LYS A 35 -16.21 -2.87 -8.05
N PHE A 36 -15.87 -2.59 -6.79
CA PHE A 36 -15.50 -3.56 -5.77
C PHE A 36 -16.62 -3.74 -4.74
N GLU A 37 -16.68 -4.92 -4.12
CA GLU A 37 -17.60 -5.15 -3.00
C GLU A 37 -17.25 -4.26 -1.81
N ARG A 38 -15.95 -4.12 -1.53
CA ARG A 38 -15.41 -3.15 -0.57
C ARG A 38 -14.10 -2.57 -1.10
N ALA A 39 -13.95 -1.26 -0.95
CA ALA A 39 -12.73 -0.52 -1.30
C ALA A 39 -12.41 0.47 -0.18
N HIS A 40 -11.33 0.24 0.55
CA HIS A 40 -11.01 1.05 1.73
C HIS A 40 -9.49 1.20 1.96
N ASN A 41 -9.14 2.17 2.79
CA ASN A 41 -7.76 2.39 3.17
C ASN A 41 -7.30 1.27 4.09
N TYR A 42 -6.07 0.82 3.88
CA TYR A 42 -5.33 0.02 4.81
C TYR A 42 -5.16 0.78 6.14
N PRO A 43 -5.65 0.25 7.28
CA PRO A 43 -5.66 0.98 8.53
C PRO A 43 -4.27 1.00 9.18
N ILE A 44 -3.45 1.97 8.76
CA ILE A 44 -2.12 2.24 9.30
C ILE A 44 -2.01 3.64 9.90
N TYR A 45 -1.25 3.75 10.99
CA TYR A 45 -0.95 5.02 11.65
C TYR A 45 0.53 5.12 11.96
N PHE A 46 1.14 6.23 11.55
CA PHE A 46 2.53 6.54 11.87
C PHE A 46 2.55 7.65 12.93
N VAL A 47 3.14 7.35 14.09
CA VAL A 47 3.43 8.32 15.14
C VAL A 47 4.44 9.33 14.57
N LYS A 48 4.08 10.62 14.51
CA LYS A 48 4.91 11.65 13.89
C LYS A 48 5.84 12.32 14.90
N TYR A 49 5.38 12.47 16.13
CA TYR A 49 6.13 13.07 17.23
C TYR A 49 6.16 12.14 18.44
N PRO A 50 7.24 12.16 19.27
CA PRO A 50 7.34 11.31 20.46
C PRO A 50 6.18 11.47 21.46
N THR A 51 5.47 12.60 21.40
CA THR A 51 4.33 12.93 22.26
C THR A 51 2.98 12.59 21.64
N ASP A 52 2.94 12.09 20.40
CA ASP A 52 1.69 11.71 19.77
C ASP A 52 1.10 10.51 20.50
N ILE A 53 -0.14 10.64 20.94
CA ILE A 53 -0.88 9.56 21.60
C ILE A 53 -1.51 8.72 20.51
N VAL A 54 -1.09 7.46 20.41
CA VAL A 54 -1.70 6.45 19.54
C VAL A 54 -3.19 6.29 19.93
N PRO A 55 -4.14 6.58 19.02
CA PRO A 55 -5.56 6.37 19.30
C PRO A 55 -5.91 4.93 19.76
N THR A 56 -6.51 4.76 20.94
CA THR A 56 -6.83 3.43 21.51
C THR A 56 -8.32 3.08 21.52
N GLY A 57 -9.20 3.90 20.93
CA GLY A 57 -10.64 3.65 20.90
C GLY A 57 -11.03 2.58 19.87
N GLY A 58 -12.09 1.80 20.12
CA GLY A 58 -12.54 0.65 19.31
C GLY A 58 -12.94 0.90 17.84
N ARG A 59 -12.68 2.10 17.30
CA ARG A 59 -12.69 2.41 15.86
C ARG A 59 -11.29 2.36 15.23
N TYR A 60 -10.25 2.21 16.04
CA TYR A 60 -8.83 2.16 15.69
C TYR A 60 -8.25 0.79 16.06
N GLU A 61 -8.87 -0.29 15.59
CA GLU A 61 -8.13 -1.55 15.52
C GLU A 61 -7.05 -1.36 14.45
N TYR A 62 -5.81 -1.12 14.90
CA TYR A 62 -4.66 -1.08 14.01
C TYR A 62 -4.55 -2.38 13.26
N ASN A 63 -4.19 -2.29 11.98
CA ASN A 63 -4.10 -3.47 11.19
C ASN A 63 -3.09 -4.46 11.81
N GLN A 64 -3.40 -5.75 11.67
CA GLN A 64 -2.55 -6.84 12.14
C GLN A 64 -1.65 -7.32 10.98
N ALA A 65 -1.12 -6.37 10.21
CA ALA A 65 -0.32 -6.65 9.02
C ALA A 65 -1.05 -7.59 8.03
N GLU A 66 -0.34 -8.60 7.51
CA GLU A 66 -0.87 -9.63 6.63
C GLU A 66 -2.15 -10.28 7.17
N LYS A 67 -2.17 -10.62 8.46
CA LYS A 67 -3.32 -11.30 9.08
C LYS A 67 -4.60 -10.49 8.92
N GLY A 68 -4.54 -9.18 9.11
CA GLY A 68 -5.73 -8.36 8.99
C GLY A 68 -6.24 -8.24 7.55
N LEU A 69 -5.35 -8.27 6.55
CA LEU A 69 -5.76 -8.38 5.13
C LEU A 69 -6.50 -9.70 4.87
N LEU A 70 -5.99 -10.80 5.44
CA LEU A 70 -6.62 -12.12 5.30
C LEU A 70 -7.98 -12.18 6.01
N ASP A 71 -8.08 -11.67 7.23
CA ASP A 71 -9.30 -11.64 8.03
C ASP A 71 -10.40 -10.78 7.37
N ARG A 72 -10.02 -9.78 6.56
CA ARG A 72 -10.95 -8.94 5.80
C ARG A 72 -11.23 -9.45 4.38
N ASP A 73 -10.68 -10.61 4.02
CA ASP A 73 -10.79 -11.21 2.70
C ASP A 73 -10.30 -10.32 1.54
N THR A 74 -9.26 -9.53 1.79
CA THR A 74 -8.70 -8.64 0.78
C THR A 74 -8.14 -9.42 -0.40
N ASP A 75 -8.70 -9.20 -1.59
CA ASP A 75 -8.27 -9.85 -2.82
C ASP A 75 -7.18 -9.06 -3.54
N TYR A 76 -7.25 -7.73 -3.48
CA TYR A 76 -6.26 -6.84 -4.08
C TYR A 76 -5.68 -5.90 -3.04
N PHE A 77 -4.36 -5.82 -2.96
CA PHE A 77 -3.66 -4.90 -2.07
C PHE A 77 -2.75 -3.97 -2.86
N VAL A 78 -3.01 -2.67 -2.78
CA VAL A 78 -2.27 -1.64 -3.51
C VAL A 78 -1.42 -0.83 -2.54
N ILE A 79 -0.11 -0.83 -2.73
CA ILE A 79 0.81 -0.11 -1.85
C ILE A 79 1.57 0.97 -2.60
N ASP A 80 1.84 2.07 -1.90
CA ASP A 80 2.64 3.21 -2.38
C ASP A 80 3.98 3.29 -1.66
N SER A 81 5.02 3.75 -2.36
CA SER A 81 6.37 3.89 -1.80
C SER A 81 6.46 4.87 -0.64
N LEU A 82 5.62 5.92 -0.61
CA LEU A 82 5.52 6.82 0.53
C LEU A 82 5.16 6.08 1.83
N THR A 83 4.41 4.99 1.74
CA THR A 83 4.02 4.15 2.86
C THR A 83 5.06 3.07 3.14
N TYR A 84 5.42 2.24 2.17
CA TYR A 84 6.28 1.09 2.44
C TYR A 84 7.74 1.48 2.73
N ASP A 85 8.25 2.59 2.17
CA ASP A 85 9.63 3.04 2.43
C ASP A 85 9.82 3.54 3.86
N ARG A 86 8.73 3.96 4.53
CA ARG A 86 8.80 4.38 5.94
C ARG A 86 9.27 3.28 6.87
N PHE A 87 9.05 2.02 6.52
CA PHE A 87 9.49 0.88 7.34
C PHE A 87 11.00 0.61 7.25
N TYR A 88 11.72 1.30 6.37
CA TYR A 88 13.19 1.33 6.37
C TYR A 88 13.77 2.40 7.30
N ILE A 89 12.92 3.17 7.99
CA ILE A 89 13.32 4.07 9.08
C ILE A 89 13.14 3.32 10.41
N ASP A 90 14.25 3.09 11.12
CA ASP A 90 14.28 2.28 12.35
C ASP A 90 13.28 2.76 13.41
N SER A 91 13.15 4.08 13.59
CA SER A 91 12.22 4.65 14.58
C SER A 91 10.76 4.39 14.23
N ILE A 92 10.40 4.37 12.94
CA ILE A 92 9.04 4.04 12.49
C ILE A 92 8.80 2.54 12.67
N CYS A 93 9.74 1.72 12.20
CA CYS A 93 9.68 0.26 12.32
C CYS A 93 9.50 -0.18 13.78
N ALA A 94 10.22 0.45 14.72
CA ALA A 94 10.13 0.18 16.16
C ALA A 94 8.73 0.43 16.75
N THR A 95 7.96 1.36 16.18
CA THR A 95 6.58 1.65 16.64
C THR A 95 5.52 0.74 16.05
N THR A 96 5.83 0.05 14.93
CA THR A 96 4.89 -0.78 14.17
C THR A 96 5.57 -2.06 13.67
N PRO A 97 6.09 -2.92 14.57
CA PRO A 97 6.98 -4.02 14.18
C PRO A 97 6.34 -5.06 13.27
N LEU A 98 5.05 -5.37 13.47
CA LEU A 98 4.31 -6.33 12.63
C LEU A 98 4.16 -5.82 11.19
N GLU A 99 3.79 -4.55 11.05
CA GLU A 99 3.69 -3.89 9.74
C GLU A 99 5.05 -3.81 9.08
N CYS A 100 6.09 -3.45 9.83
CA CYS A 100 7.45 -3.36 9.33
C CYS A 100 7.95 -4.69 8.75
N ASP A 101 7.77 -5.80 9.47
CA ASP A 101 8.13 -7.13 8.98
C ASP A 101 7.34 -7.48 7.71
N PHE A 102 6.02 -7.29 7.74
CA PHE A 102 5.14 -7.60 6.62
C PHE A 102 5.49 -6.83 5.35
N PHE A 103 5.60 -5.50 5.42
CA PHE A 103 5.89 -4.69 4.24
C PHE A 103 7.26 -5.00 3.65
N LYS A 104 8.28 -5.23 4.49
CA LYS A 104 9.62 -5.63 4.01
C LYS A 104 9.57 -6.97 3.28
N ARG A 105 8.92 -7.98 3.88
CA ARG A 105 8.75 -9.31 3.27
C ARG A 105 7.91 -9.24 2.00
N LEU A 106 6.84 -8.44 1.99
CA LEU A 106 5.95 -8.26 0.85
C LEU A 106 6.70 -7.69 -0.36
N VAL A 107 7.49 -6.63 -0.15
CA VAL A 107 8.30 -6.00 -1.20
C VAL A 107 9.45 -6.91 -1.65
N ALA A 108 10.01 -7.72 -0.73
CA ALA A 108 11.03 -8.72 -1.05
C ALA A 108 10.47 -9.96 -1.78
N GLY A 109 9.15 -10.12 -1.89
CA GLY A 109 8.51 -11.29 -2.48
C GLY A 109 8.52 -12.53 -1.57
N GLU A 110 8.66 -12.34 -0.27
CA GLU A 110 8.75 -13.38 0.78
C GLU A 110 7.39 -13.65 1.47
N VAL A 111 6.32 -13.05 0.96
CA VAL A 111 4.94 -13.28 1.40
C VAL A 111 4.27 -14.25 0.42
N GLU A 112 3.68 -15.32 0.95
CA GLU A 112 3.07 -16.38 0.14
C GLU A 112 1.60 -16.09 -0.23
N ASN A 113 0.87 -15.39 0.64
CA ASN A 113 -0.56 -15.15 0.42
C ASN A 113 -0.85 -14.01 -0.56
N PHE A 114 0.16 -13.24 -0.98
CA PHE A 114 0.01 -12.11 -1.89
C PHE A 114 1.08 -12.15 -2.97
N ARG A 115 0.64 -12.17 -4.23
CA ARG A 115 1.51 -12.16 -5.40
C ARG A 115 1.49 -10.79 -6.06
N LEU A 116 2.67 -10.24 -6.36
CA LEU A 116 2.79 -9.03 -7.17
C LEU A 116 2.27 -9.29 -8.59
N ILE A 117 1.26 -8.53 -9.02
CA ILE A 117 0.66 -8.64 -10.36
C ILE A 117 1.00 -7.44 -11.26
N ALA A 118 1.36 -6.30 -10.67
CA ALA A 118 1.85 -5.14 -11.42
C ALA A 118 2.71 -4.23 -10.54
N SER A 119 3.67 -3.56 -11.18
CA SER A 119 4.52 -2.52 -10.60
C SER A 119 4.58 -1.34 -11.56
N PHE A 120 4.39 -0.14 -11.02
CA PHE A 120 4.45 1.11 -11.76
C PHE A 120 5.41 2.04 -11.04
N THR A 121 6.45 2.48 -11.74
CA THR A 121 7.48 3.34 -11.18
C THR A 121 7.50 4.70 -11.84
N TYR A 122 7.95 5.70 -11.09
CA TYR A 122 8.22 7.01 -11.67
C TYR A 122 9.48 6.97 -12.55
N GLU A 123 9.30 7.25 -13.85
CA GLU A 123 10.44 7.45 -14.76
C GLU A 123 10.42 8.83 -15.39
N LEU A 124 11.59 9.47 -15.40
CA LEU A 124 11.86 10.67 -16.19
C LEU A 124 12.76 10.35 -17.37
N PRO A 125 12.58 11.06 -18.51
CA PRO A 125 13.55 11.03 -19.59
C PRO A 125 14.97 11.30 -19.08
N PRO A 126 16.01 10.67 -19.68
CA PRO A 126 17.39 10.76 -19.18
C PRO A 126 17.96 12.19 -19.06
N PHE A 127 17.40 13.14 -19.81
CA PHE A 127 17.83 14.54 -19.84
C PHE A 127 17.20 15.42 -18.75
N LEU A 128 16.28 14.89 -17.93
CA LEU A 128 15.71 15.60 -16.79
C LEU A 128 16.30 15.06 -15.47
N PRO A 129 16.44 15.91 -14.44
CA PRO A 129 16.93 15.48 -13.14
C PRO A 129 15.95 14.47 -12.52
N LYS A 130 16.44 13.26 -12.25
CA LYS A 130 15.69 12.20 -11.56
C LYS A 130 15.62 12.52 -10.08
N VAL A 131 14.66 13.35 -9.69
CA VAL A 131 14.37 13.61 -8.27
C VAL A 131 13.26 12.65 -7.86
N ASN A 132 13.57 11.74 -6.93
CA ASN A 132 12.56 10.87 -6.33
C ASN A 132 12.09 11.49 -5.02
N VAL A 133 10.86 12.01 -5.01
CA VAL A 133 10.20 12.48 -3.81
C VAL A 133 8.95 11.61 -3.63
N TYR A 134 9.02 10.61 -2.75
CA TYR A 134 7.94 9.62 -2.59
C TYR A 134 6.55 10.25 -2.34
N SER A 135 6.48 11.43 -1.70
CA SER A 135 5.22 12.15 -1.48
C SER A 135 4.65 12.84 -2.72
N VAL A 136 5.45 13.04 -3.77
CA VAL A 136 5.08 13.68 -5.04
C VAL A 136 4.92 12.63 -6.13
N ASN A 137 5.84 11.68 -6.20
CA ASN A 137 5.92 10.64 -7.23
C ASN A 137 6.15 9.25 -6.61
N PRO A 138 5.16 8.69 -5.90
CA PRO A 138 5.30 7.36 -5.33
C PRO A 138 5.32 6.30 -6.43
N ASP A 139 6.05 5.22 -6.19
CA ASP A 139 5.89 3.98 -6.95
C ASP A 139 4.66 3.23 -6.42
N ILE A 140 3.94 2.54 -7.31
CA ILE A 140 2.73 1.79 -6.98
C ILE A 140 2.96 0.31 -7.27
N LEU A 141 2.76 -0.51 -6.25
CA LEU A 141 2.79 -1.98 -6.37
C LEU A 141 1.38 -2.52 -6.13
N ILE A 142 0.96 -3.48 -6.95
CA ILE A 142 -0.37 -4.09 -6.87
C ILE A 142 -0.20 -5.59 -6.67
N PHE A 143 -0.77 -6.08 -5.58
CA PHE A 143 -0.75 -7.47 -5.20
C PHE A 143 -2.14 -8.09 -5.30
N GLU A 144 -2.19 -9.37 -5.66
CA GLU A 144 -3.39 -10.20 -5.66
C GLU A 144 -3.23 -11.34 -4.65
N ARG A 145 -4.28 -11.62 -3.89
CA ARG A 145 -4.30 -12.73 -2.93
C ARG A 145 -4.19 -14.06 -3.66
N VAL A 146 -3.22 -14.87 -3.25
CA VAL A 146 -3.07 -16.27 -3.68
C VAL A 146 -4.07 -17.11 -2.88
N ARG A 147 -4.86 -17.93 -3.58
CA ARG A 147 -5.82 -18.87 -2.99
C ARG A 147 -5.39 -20.29 -3.27
#